data_AF-A0A1E1W2T2-F1
#
_entry.id   AF-A0A1E1W2T2-F1
#
_cell.length_a   1.000
_cell.length_b   1.000
_cell.length_c   1.000
_cell.angle_alpha   90.00
_cell.angle_beta   90.00
_cell.angle_gamma   90.00
#
_symmetry.space_group_name_H-M   'P 1'
#
loop_
_entity.id
_entity.type
_entity.pdbx_description
1 polymer ?
#
loop_
_entity_poly.entity_id
_entity_poly.type
_entity_poly.pdbx_seq_one_letter_code
_entity_poly.pdbx_strand_id
1 'polypeptide(L)'
;MDDDDSSSDVQAVEVIEDGSNVEDKPILALFNRLIGNDNKQNTVLTNTQMISILNKEFNIDTSKLHDLEVDIYLSVTKKFLKDWPQWDEFDNMMHSLIKENNKENLKAILHTKYCDLISYLNRMLEEAKPMAREAVKYAQEQKPVVDSEATDVIMEVYCSRAQLNGLFYQHPNPEQNYTVFNMNVSRPSTICLEVPSYKSILNWFNITFALGSNSFYITRSFKHELRHTLVNKNLKVKTKEIEMVNCKFQEKCTHSAKKCNKKTLLGVINELRSKETDDESVTSILLDVIEEDIKDLPAQIKVPGGYQKYLYPYAYVRYLYTEVPEATNDLTWNRYDLHLEELMRPLCRFFIGKLNLDDQNTKCNPKQNSNQVLIECRACSSSFSKATMLEDLRQHILTVHMSEPDFKCTKCHMVLSVLSLTQNRWMHTCQE
;
A
#
# COMPACT_ATOMS: atom_id res chain seq x y z
N MET A 1 58.47 -17.18 23.63
CA MET A 1 59.46 -16.73 22.63
C MET A 1 58.64 -16.21 21.47
N ASP A 2 57.81 -15.18 21.65
CA ASP A 2 58.08 -13.86 22.25
C ASP A 2 59.28 -13.17 21.63
N ASP A 3 58.97 -11.96 21.18
CA ASP A 3 59.79 -10.84 20.74
C ASP A 3 60.28 -10.92 19.28
N ASP A 4 60.16 -9.88 18.44
CA ASP A 4 60.10 -8.47 18.81
C ASP A 4 59.48 -7.59 17.70
N ASP A 5 58.91 -6.51 18.22
CA ASP A 5 58.22 -5.39 17.62
C ASP A 5 59.20 -4.50 16.82
N SER A 6 58.79 -3.99 15.67
CA SER A 6 59.37 -2.74 15.13
C SER A 6 58.30 -1.95 14.38
N SER A 7 57.43 -1.36 15.20
CA SER A 7 56.74 -0.09 14.90
C SER A 7 57.69 0.87 14.17
N SER A 8 57.39 1.17 12.91
CA SER A 8 57.96 2.33 12.24
C SER A 8 57.05 3.52 12.57
N ASP A 9 57.44 4.24 13.62
CA ASP A 9 56.87 5.55 13.96
C ASP A 9 57.12 6.51 12.80
N VAL A 10 56.11 6.68 11.95
CA VAL A 10 56.03 7.82 11.03
C VAL A 10 55.59 9.01 11.87
N GLN A 11 56.56 9.85 12.26
CA GLN A 11 56.30 11.13 12.90
C GLN A 11 55.32 11.94 12.04
N ALA A 12 54.09 12.09 12.54
CA ALA A 12 53.15 13.07 12.05
C ALA A 12 53.83 14.45 12.18
N VAL A 13 54.12 15.09 11.04
CA VAL A 13 54.60 16.46 11.04
C VAL A 13 53.41 17.33 11.42
N GLU A 14 53.34 17.74 12.69
CA GLU A 14 52.45 18.82 13.11
C GLU A 14 52.87 20.12 12.40
N VAL A 15 52.16 20.42 11.32
CA VAL A 15 52.27 21.69 10.61
C VAL A 15 51.10 22.58 11.03
N ILE A 16 51.37 23.33 12.10
CA ILE A 16 50.85 24.68 12.41
C ILE A 16 49.44 24.73 13.05
N GLU A 17 49.42 24.74 14.38
CA GLU A 17 48.52 25.61 15.15
C GLU A 17 49.03 27.06 15.03
N ASP A 18 48.31 27.87 14.26
CA ASP A 18 48.24 29.32 14.49
C ASP A 18 46.76 29.60 14.75
N GLY A 19 46.43 29.92 16.00
CA GLY A 19 45.07 30.19 16.43
C GLY A 19 44.47 31.42 15.75
N SER A 20 43.88 31.23 14.57
CA SER A 20 42.82 32.09 14.02
C SER A 20 42.03 31.34 12.92
N ASN A 21 40.77 31.00 13.23
CA ASN A 21 39.69 30.54 12.35
C ASN A 21 40.04 29.67 11.11
N VAL A 22 40.52 28.44 11.33
CA VAL A 22 40.60 27.43 10.26
C VAL A 22 39.20 26.93 9.83
N GLU A 23 38.18 27.05 10.69
CA GLU A 23 36.79 26.66 10.38
C GLU A 23 36.08 27.56 9.36
N ASP A 24 36.59 28.75 9.06
CA ASP A 24 35.97 29.71 8.13
C ASP A 24 36.52 29.65 6.70
N LYS A 25 37.52 28.79 6.43
CA LYS A 25 38.13 28.62 5.10
C LYS A 25 38.16 27.13 4.70
N PRO A 26 37.04 26.56 4.24
CA PRO A 26 36.91 25.15 3.95
C PRO A 26 37.88 24.63 2.86
N ILE A 27 38.30 25.44 1.88
CA ILE A 27 39.31 25.02 0.89
C ILE A 27 40.71 24.98 1.50
N LEU A 28 41.02 25.85 2.46
CA LEU A 28 42.30 25.82 3.20
C LEU A 28 42.38 24.57 4.10
N ALA A 29 41.26 24.20 4.73
CA ALA A 29 41.15 22.96 5.50
C ALA A 29 41.31 21.71 4.61
N LEU A 30 40.82 21.75 3.37
CA LEU A 30 41.04 20.70 2.37
C LEU A 30 42.53 20.55 2.04
N PHE A 31 43.24 21.65 1.76
CA PHE A 31 44.68 21.60 1.49
C PHE A 31 45.48 21.06 2.69
N ASN A 32 45.19 21.51 3.92
CA ASN A 32 45.86 20.99 5.11
C ASN A 32 45.60 19.48 5.32
N ARG A 33 44.41 18.99 4.97
CA ARG A 33 44.07 17.56 5.06
C ARG A 33 44.78 16.71 4.00
N LEU A 34 45.06 17.28 2.83
CA LEU A 34 45.78 16.60 1.75
C LEU A 34 47.29 16.49 2.03
N ILE A 35 47.85 17.43 2.79
CA ILE A 35 49.28 17.44 3.17
C ILE A 35 49.61 16.34 4.18
N GLY A 36 48.66 15.96 5.05
CA GLY A 36 48.88 15.00 6.13
C GLY A 36 48.57 13.54 5.81
N ASN A 37 48.23 13.18 4.56
CA ASN A 37 47.76 11.83 4.23
C ASN A 37 48.27 11.35 2.86
N ASP A 38 49.10 10.29 2.84
CA ASP A 38 49.66 9.69 1.61
C ASP A 38 48.64 8.86 0.78
N ASN A 39 47.38 8.76 1.23
CA ASN A 39 46.35 8.01 0.50
C ASN A 39 45.59 8.90 -0.50
N LYS A 40 45.81 8.64 -1.79
CA LYS A 40 45.17 9.27 -2.98
C LYS A 40 43.63 9.18 -3.07
N GLN A 41 42.92 8.85 -1.98
CA GLN A 41 41.46 8.64 -1.97
C GLN A 41 40.65 9.76 -1.29
N ASN A 42 41.28 10.84 -0.79
CA ASN A 42 40.59 11.86 0.02
C ASN A 42 40.02 13.08 -0.75
N THR A 43 39.93 13.06 -2.08
CA THR A 43 39.27 14.14 -2.86
C THR A 43 37.73 14.05 -2.87
N VAL A 44 37.14 13.07 -2.17
CA VAL A 44 35.67 12.92 -2.08
C VAL A 44 35.11 13.88 -1.03
N LEU A 45 34.76 15.08 -1.46
CA LEU A 45 33.95 16.00 -0.64
C LEU A 45 32.49 15.54 -0.59
N THR A 46 31.89 15.61 0.60
CA THR A 46 30.45 15.40 0.80
C THR A 46 29.64 16.63 0.31
N ASN A 47 28.36 16.43 -0.04
CA ASN A 47 27.48 17.54 -0.45
C ASN A 47 27.39 18.63 0.65
N THR A 48 27.45 18.25 1.93
CA THR A 48 27.49 19.19 3.07
C THR A 48 28.75 20.06 3.07
N GLN A 49 29.91 19.49 2.74
CA GLN A 49 31.16 20.26 2.62
C GLN A 49 31.16 21.18 1.40
N MET A 50 30.55 20.76 0.29
CA MET A 50 30.38 21.61 -0.89
C MET A 50 29.43 22.79 -0.62
N ILE A 51 28.33 22.57 0.09
CA ILE A 51 27.43 23.64 0.54
C ILE A 51 28.18 24.63 1.46
N SER A 52 29.04 24.12 2.35
CA SER A 52 29.89 24.98 3.19
C SER A 52 30.86 25.84 2.37
N ILE A 53 31.49 25.28 1.33
CA ILE A 53 32.35 26.02 0.40
C ILE A 53 31.55 27.11 -0.34
N LEU A 54 30.39 26.76 -0.89
CA LEU A 54 29.52 27.70 -1.60
C LEU A 54 29.08 28.87 -0.69
N ASN A 55 28.71 28.58 0.55
CA ASN A 55 28.21 29.59 1.49
C ASN A 55 29.33 30.43 2.11
N LYS A 56 30.42 29.81 2.57
CA LYS A 56 31.52 30.50 3.29
C LYS A 56 32.54 31.18 2.37
N GLU A 57 32.85 30.61 1.20
CA GLU A 57 33.91 31.15 0.32
C GLU A 57 33.37 31.89 -0.91
N PHE A 58 32.17 31.55 -1.37
CA PHE A 58 31.55 32.18 -2.56
C PHE A 58 30.30 33.01 -2.23
N ASN A 59 29.90 33.09 -0.95
CA ASN A 59 28.73 33.84 -0.47
C ASN A 59 27.42 33.47 -1.22
N ILE A 60 27.31 32.20 -1.61
CA ILE A 60 26.13 31.64 -2.28
C ILE A 60 25.25 31.00 -1.19
N ASP A 61 24.23 31.75 -0.76
CA ASP A 61 23.27 31.31 0.25
C ASP A 61 22.28 30.31 -0.36
N THR A 62 22.57 29.01 -0.19
CA THR A 62 21.76 27.90 -0.72
C THR A 62 20.36 27.85 -0.11
N SER A 63 20.08 28.54 1.01
CA SER A 63 18.74 28.59 1.61
C SER A 63 17.77 29.53 0.87
N LYS A 64 18.29 30.43 0.03
CA LYS A 64 17.51 31.42 -0.73
C LYS A 64 17.40 31.10 -2.22
N LEU A 65 18.04 30.03 -2.68
CA LEU A 65 18.09 29.63 -4.08
C LEU A 65 17.10 28.49 -4.35
N HIS A 66 16.71 28.33 -5.61
CA HIS A 66 15.85 27.22 -6.03
C HIS A 66 16.65 25.92 -6.01
N ASP A 67 16.03 24.78 -5.65
CA ASP A 67 16.70 23.47 -5.50
C ASP A 67 17.54 23.10 -6.75
N LEU A 68 16.99 23.34 -7.94
CA LEU A 68 17.68 23.13 -9.21
C LEU A 68 18.95 23.99 -9.38
N GLU A 69 18.97 25.24 -8.89
CA GLU A 69 20.18 26.07 -8.93
C GLU A 69 21.24 25.54 -7.98
N VAL A 70 20.82 25.09 -6.79
CA VAL A 70 21.72 24.48 -5.81
C VAL A 70 22.38 23.23 -6.40
N ASP A 71 21.61 22.37 -7.08
CA ASP A 71 22.12 21.16 -7.73
C ASP A 71 23.10 21.46 -8.87
N ILE A 72 22.83 22.50 -9.65
CA ILE A 72 23.73 22.96 -10.71
C ILE A 72 25.05 23.47 -10.11
N TYR A 73 25.00 24.33 -9.08
CA TYR A 73 26.21 24.84 -8.43
C TYR A 73 27.01 23.72 -7.77
N LEU A 74 26.36 22.77 -7.10
CA LEU A 74 27.02 21.58 -6.53
C LEU A 74 27.72 20.75 -7.61
N SER A 75 27.06 20.52 -8.74
CA SER A 75 27.61 19.74 -9.85
C SER A 75 28.81 20.43 -10.49
N VAL A 76 28.73 21.75 -10.68
CA VAL A 76 29.82 22.58 -11.23
C VAL A 76 31.02 22.58 -10.28
N THR A 77 30.81 22.87 -8.99
CA THR A 77 31.89 22.86 -7.99
C THR A 77 32.54 21.48 -7.89
N LYS A 78 31.75 20.40 -7.86
CA LYS A 78 32.27 19.03 -7.80
C LYS A 78 33.14 18.68 -9.01
N LYS A 79 32.68 19.03 -10.21
CA LYS A 79 33.40 18.75 -11.46
C LYS A 79 34.72 19.53 -11.51
N PHE A 80 34.67 20.84 -11.30
CA PHE A 80 35.85 21.70 -11.47
C PHE A 80 36.84 21.63 -10.30
N LEU A 81 36.40 21.22 -9.11
CA LEU A 81 37.34 20.87 -8.05
C LEU A 81 38.12 19.59 -8.40
N LYS A 82 37.45 18.57 -8.96
CA LYS A 82 38.10 17.32 -9.37
C LYS A 82 39.05 17.53 -10.55
N ASP A 83 38.65 18.36 -11.52
CA ASP A 83 39.39 18.59 -12.76
C ASP A 83 40.37 19.78 -12.67
N TRP A 84 40.76 20.21 -11.46
CA TRP A 84 41.66 21.36 -11.31
C TRP A 84 43.04 21.06 -11.94
N PRO A 85 43.49 21.83 -12.95
CA PRO A 85 44.66 21.48 -13.75
C PRO A 85 45.99 21.46 -12.98
N GLN A 86 46.04 22.11 -11.81
CA GLN A 86 47.26 22.27 -11.02
C GLN A 86 47.40 21.22 -9.92
N TRP A 87 46.53 20.19 -9.86
CA TRP A 87 46.64 19.11 -8.87
C TRP A 87 48.02 18.43 -8.90
N ASP A 88 48.47 18.01 -10.08
CA ASP A 88 49.77 17.31 -10.21
C ASP A 88 50.96 18.21 -9.86
N GLU A 89 50.89 19.50 -10.20
CA GLU A 89 51.94 20.48 -9.86
C GLU A 89 51.97 20.76 -8.35
N PHE A 90 50.78 20.89 -7.74
CA PHE A 90 50.60 21.08 -6.30
C PHE A 90 51.17 19.89 -5.53
N ASP A 91 50.80 18.66 -5.87
CA ASP A 91 51.28 17.45 -5.19
C ASP A 91 52.81 17.33 -5.26
N ASN A 92 53.40 17.57 -6.44
CA ASN A 92 54.86 17.51 -6.62
C ASN A 92 55.61 18.58 -5.80
N MET A 93 55.10 19.81 -5.75
CA MET A 93 55.69 20.89 -4.97
C MET A 93 55.56 20.63 -3.47
N MET A 94 54.41 20.14 -3.02
CA MET A 94 54.20 19.80 -1.61
C MET A 94 55.16 18.69 -1.16
N HIS A 95 55.33 17.62 -1.94
CA HIS A 95 56.29 16.56 -1.61
C HIS A 95 57.74 17.06 -1.55
N SER A 96 58.15 18.01 -2.40
CA SER A 96 59.50 18.59 -2.36
C SER A 96 59.72 19.46 -1.11
N LEU A 97 58.74 20.29 -0.76
CA LEU A 97 58.84 21.25 0.34
C LEU A 97 58.75 20.58 1.72
N ILE A 98 57.99 19.49 1.83
CA ILE A 98 57.97 18.64 3.04
C ILE A 98 59.36 18.03 3.29
N LYS A 99 60.06 17.64 2.21
CA LYS A 99 61.41 17.05 2.28
C LYS A 99 62.49 18.04 2.71
N GLU A 100 62.31 19.33 2.40
CA GLU A 100 63.28 20.40 2.68
C GLU A 100 63.03 21.12 4.02
N ASN A 101 61.96 20.77 4.75
CA ASN A 101 61.59 21.29 6.08
C ASN A 101 61.50 22.84 6.15
N ASN A 102 61.08 23.49 5.06
CA ASN A 102 60.97 24.95 4.97
C ASN A 102 59.52 25.41 5.20
N LYS A 103 59.19 25.70 6.46
CA LYS A 103 57.82 26.02 6.90
C LYS A 103 57.26 27.34 6.36
N GLU A 104 58.12 28.34 6.11
CA GLU A 104 57.67 29.66 5.62
C GLU A 104 57.30 29.62 4.13
N ASN A 105 58.12 28.96 3.32
CA ASN A 105 57.82 28.77 1.90
C ASN A 105 56.57 27.90 1.69
N LEU A 106 56.36 26.91 2.57
CA LEU A 106 55.18 26.05 2.54
C LEU A 106 53.89 26.84 2.80
N LYS A 107 53.88 27.75 3.80
CA LYS A 107 52.73 28.66 4.04
C LYS A 107 52.47 29.59 2.84
N ALA A 108 53.51 30.16 2.24
CA ALA A 108 53.37 31.09 1.12
C ALA A 108 52.82 30.41 -0.15
N ILE A 109 53.29 29.19 -0.44
CA ILE A 109 52.87 28.41 -1.61
C ILE A 109 51.44 27.89 -1.42
N LEU A 110 51.09 27.44 -0.22
CA LEU A 110 49.71 27.05 0.11
C LEU A 110 48.73 28.19 -0.07
N HIS A 111 49.07 29.38 0.42
CA HIS A 111 48.22 30.56 0.26
C HIS A 111 48.07 30.95 -1.22
N THR A 112 49.16 30.88 -2.00
CA THR A 112 49.13 31.21 -3.43
C THR A 112 48.21 30.25 -4.19
N LYS A 113 48.37 28.94 -3.98
CA LYS A 113 47.56 27.91 -4.63
C LYS A 113 46.10 27.89 -4.16
N TYR A 114 45.86 28.27 -2.89
CA TYR A 114 44.52 28.56 -2.38
C TYR A 114 43.84 29.70 -3.14
N CYS A 115 44.54 30.81 -3.35
CA CYS A 115 44.01 31.92 -4.14
C CYS A 115 43.75 31.55 -5.61
N ASP A 116 44.61 30.72 -6.21
CA ASP A 116 44.45 30.25 -7.59
C ASP A 116 43.21 29.36 -7.74
N LEU A 117 43.00 28.43 -6.82
CA LEU A 117 41.84 27.54 -6.84
C LEU A 117 40.52 28.31 -6.61
N ILE A 118 40.50 29.27 -5.67
CA ILE A 118 39.34 30.12 -5.47
C ILE A 118 39.02 30.94 -6.71
N SER A 119 40.03 31.54 -7.33
CA SER A 119 39.84 32.34 -8.55
C SER A 119 39.31 31.49 -9.70
N TYR A 120 39.80 30.26 -9.82
CA TYR A 120 39.35 29.29 -10.81
C TYR A 120 37.90 28.87 -10.59
N LEU A 121 37.53 28.44 -9.37
CA LEU A 121 36.17 28.03 -9.04
C LEU A 121 35.18 29.20 -9.13
N ASN A 122 35.58 30.41 -8.73
CA ASN A 122 34.74 31.60 -8.84
C ASN A 122 34.39 31.89 -10.30
N ARG A 123 35.38 31.83 -11.20
CA ARG A 123 35.15 32.03 -12.63
C ARG A 123 34.16 31.01 -13.21
N MET A 124 34.31 29.73 -12.85
CA MET A 124 33.40 28.69 -13.33
C MET A 124 31.98 28.83 -12.75
N LEU A 125 31.85 29.29 -11.50
CA LEU A 125 30.57 29.56 -10.88
C LEU A 125 29.87 30.78 -11.49
N GLU A 126 30.61 31.86 -11.81
CA GLU A 126 30.06 33.02 -12.52
C GLU A 126 29.56 32.66 -13.92
N GLU A 127 30.27 31.79 -14.65
CA GLU A 127 29.82 31.26 -15.95
C GLU A 127 28.57 30.38 -15.83
N ALA A 128 28.40 29.67 -14.70
CA ALA A 128 27.25 28.80 -14.46
C ALA A 128 25.98 29.56 -14.00
N LYS A 129 26.10 30.75 -13.40
CA LYS A 129 24.96 31.57 -12.94
C LYS A 129 23.88 31.83 -14.00
N PRO A 130 24.20 32.29 -15.23
CA PRO A 130 23.18 32.52 -16.25
C PRO A 130 22.48 31.22 -16.67
N MET A 131 23.24 30.12 -16.78
CA MET A 131 22.69 28.80 -17.13
C MET A 131 21.76 28.25 -16.05
N ALA A 132 22.12 28.42 -14.77
CA ALA A 132 21.27 28.02 -13.65
C ALA A 132 19.94 28.80 -13.64
N ARG A 133 20.00 30.12 -13.84
CA ARG A 133 18.81 30.99 -13.91
C ARG A 133 17.93 30.67 -15.11
N GLU A 134 18.52 30.38 -16.26
CA GLU A 134 17.79 29.99 -17.47
C GLU A 134 17.13 28.61 -17.30
N ALA A 135 17.81 27.65 -16.65
CA ALA A 135 17.24 26.34 -16.34
C ALA A 135 16.04 26.44 -15.38
N VAL A 136 16.11 27.31 -14.37
CA VAL A 136 14.95 27.60 -13.49
C VAL A 136 13.84 28.28 -14.25
N LYS A 137 14.15 29.27 -15.09
CA LYS A 137 13.16 29.98 -15.90
C LYS A 137 12.45 29.02 -16.86
N TYR A 138 13.19 28.12 -17.51
CA TYR A 138 12.63 27.07 -18.35
C TYR A 138 11.74 26.11 -17.55
N ALA A 139 12.15 25.68 -16.36
CA ALA A 139 11.35 24.83 -15.48
C ALA A 139 10.08 25.52 -14.95
N GLN A 140 10.11 26.85 -14.77
CA GLN A 140 8.97 27.65 -14.33
C GLN A 140 8.01 28.04 -15.47
N GLU A 141 8.53 28.25 -16.69
CA GLU A 141 7.75 28.56 -17.89
C GLU A 141 7.10 27.32 -18.50
N GLN A 142 7.65 26.14 -18.24
CA GLN A 142 6.92 24.88 -18.37
C GLN A 142 5.86 24.76 -17.26
N LYS A 143 4.73 25.45 -17.42
CA LYS A 143 3.45 24.87 -16.97
C LYS A 143 3.40 23.45 -17.54
N PRO A 144 2.92 22.44 -16.78
CA PRO A 144 2.84 21.09 -17.30
C PRO A 144 2.08 21.18 -18.62
N VAL A 145 2.79 20.87 -19.71
CA VAL A 145 2.15 20.51 -20.95
C VAL A 145 1.38 19.27 -20.56
N VAL A 146 0.09 19.47 -20.30
CA VAL A 146 -0.89 18.40 -20.38
C VAL A 146 -0.78 17.96 -21.83
N ASP A 147 0.10 16.98 -22.08
CA ASP A 147 -0.01 16.17 -23.27
C ASP A 147 -1.47 15.76 -23.31
N SER A 148 -2.15 16.22 -24.35
CA SER A 148 -3.57 15.97 -24.58
C SER A 148 -3.87 14.51 -24.92
N GLU A 149 -2.93 13.62 -24.64
CA GLU A 149 -3.13 12.20 -24.46
C GLU A 149 -2.45 11.84 -23.13
N ALA A 150 -3.16 12.05 -22.02
CA ALA A 150 -2.91 11.30 -20.80
C ALA A 150 -3.06 9.83 -21.19
N THR A 151 -1.94 9.20 -21.58
CA THR A 151 -1.83 7.76 -21.51
C THR A 151 -1.92 7.47 -20.03
N ASP A 152 -3.15 7.22 -19.56
CA ASP A 152 -3.38 6.73 -18.22
C ASP A 152 -2.39 5.58 -18.03
N VAL A 153 -1.41 5.77 -17.15
CA VAL A 153 -0.45 4.72 -16.83
C VAL A 153 -1.24 3.68 -16.04
N ILE A 154 -1.81 2.73 -16.76
CA ILE A 154 -2.58 1.64 -16.18
C ILE A 154 -1.59 0.59 -15.70
N MET A 155 -1.51 0.42 -14.38
CA MET A 155 -0.83 -0.70 -13.76
C MET A 155 -1.86 -1.76 -13.41
N GLU A 156 -1.73 -2.95 -14.00
CA GLU A 156 -2.50 -4.12 -13.59
C GLU A 156 -1.77 -4.87 -12.46
N VAL A 157 -2.46 -5.09 -11.35
CA VAL A 157 -1.92 -5.81 -10.19
C VAL A 157 -2.66 -7.13 -10.03
N TYR A 158 -1.92 -8.23 -10.10
CA TYR A 158 -2.43 -9.57 -9.85
C TYR A 158 -1.94 -10.02 -8.47
N CYS A 159 -2.86 -10.10 -7.50
CA CYS A 159 -2.56 -10.55 -6.15
C CYS A 159 -3.74 -11.31 -5.54
N SER A 160 -3.45 -12.19 -4.59
CA SER A 160 -4.48 -12.82 -3.76
C SER A 160 -5.08 -11.80 -2.78
N ARG A 161 -6.25 -12.12 -2.22
CA ARG A 161 -6.90 -11.29 -1.20
C ARG A 161 -5.99 -11.02 0.01
N ALA A 162 -5.29 -12.04 0.50
CA ALA A 162 -4.39 -11.92 1.63
C ALA A 162 -3.18 -11.00 1.31
N GLN A 163 -2.64 -11.07 0.09
CA GLN A 163 -1.58 -10.17 -0.36
C GLN A 163 -2.08 -8.74 -0.47
N LEU A 164 -3.29 -8.51 -1.00
CA LEU A 164 -3.88 -7.18 -1.14
C LEU A 164 -3.97 -6.44 0.21
N ASN A 165 -4.28 -7.15 1.30
CA ASN A 165 -4.40 -6.57 2.64
C ASN A 165 -3.11 -5.90 3.14
N GLY A 166 -1.94 -6.36 2.66
CA GLY A 166 -0.64 -5.81 3.03
C GLY A 166 0.17 -5.26 1.86
N LEU A 167 -0.42 -5.15 0.66
CA LEU A 167 0.30 -4.87 -0.59
C LEU A 167 1.03 -3.53 -0.61
N PHE A 168 0.51 -2.51 0.08
CA PHE A 168 1.10 -1.19 0.10
C PHE A 168 1.78 -0.93 1.43
N TYR A 169 3.03 -0.48 1.39
CA TYR A 169 3.65 0.11 2.56
C TYR A 169 3.06 1.49 2.82
N GLN A 170 2.88 1.82 4.10
CA GLN A 170 2.41 3.13 4.53
C GLN A 170 3.38 4.25 4.12
N HIS A 171 4.67 3.94 4.14
CA HIS A 171 5.77 4.79 3.71
C HIS A 171 6.66 4.03 2.71
N PRO A 172 7.35 4.71 1.78
CA PRO A 172 8.33 4.07 0.91
C PRO A 172 9.38 3.29 1.73
N ASN A 173 9.61 2.02 1.41
CA ASN A 173 10.56 1.18 2.14
C ASN A 173 12.00 1.39 1.64
N PRO A 174 12.92 1.98 2.44
CA PRO A 174 14.29 2.27 2.01
C PRO A 174 15.10 1.01 1.66
N GLU A 175 14.88 -0.10 2.37
CA GLU A 175 15.57 -1.36 2.13
C GLU A 175 15.18 -2.01 0.79
N GLN A 176 14.02 -1.63 0.26
CA GLN A 176 13.46 -2.15 -0.99
C GLN A 176 13.42 -1.06 -2.09
N ASN A 177 14.50 -0.27 -2.20
CA ASN A 177 14.65 0.79 -3.20
C ASN A 177 13.53 1.85 -3.17
N TYR A 178 13.05 2.21 -1.97
CA TYR A 178 11.96 3.17 -1.77
C TYR A 178 10.66 2.79 -2.50
N THR A 179 10.41 1.48 -2.70
CA THR A 179 9.13 1.02 -3.22
C THR A 179 8.01 1.22 -2.21
N VAL A 180 6.81 1.50 -2.71
CA VAL A 180 5.57 1.49 -1.90
C VAL A 180 4.87 0.13 -1.94
N PHE A 181 5.38 -0.82 -2.74
CA PHE A 181 4.80 -2.15 -2.87
C PHE A 181 5.51 -3.14 -1.95
N ASN A 182 4.74 -3.72 -1.03
CA ASN A 182 5.15 -4.85 -0.24
C ASN A 182 4.95 -6.14 -1.04
N MET A 183 6.06 -6.69 -1.53
CA MET A 183 6.08 -7.96 -2.25
C MET A 183 6.20 -9.17 -1.31
N ASN A 184 6.35 -8.96 0.00
CA ASN A 184 6.45 -10.04 0.96
C ASN A 184 5.10 -10.72 1.13
N VAL A 185 5.09 -12.05 1.09
CA VAL A 185 3.88 -12.84 1.34
C VAL A 185 3.70 -12.96 2.85
N SER A 186 2.81 -12.15 3.41
CA SER A 186 2.43 -12.27 4.81
C SER A 186 1.76 -13.63 5.06
N ARG A 187 2.32 -14.42 5.97
CA ARG A 187 1.64 -15.61 6.49
C ARG A 187 0.65 -15.16 7.56
N PRO A 188 -0.58 -15.71 7.61
CA PRO A 188 -1.48 -15.44 8.71
C PRO A 188 -0.83 -15.92 10.02
N SER A 189 -0.57 -15.00 10.94
CA SER A 189 0.08 -15.25 12.23
C SER A 189 -0.91 -15.23 13.40
N THR A 190 -2.16 -14.84 13.16
CA THR A 190 -3.21 -14.75 14.18
C THR A 190 -3.78 -16.11 14.53
N ILE A 191 -3.68 -16.48 15.81
CA ILE A 191 -4.39 -17.63 16.39
C ILE A 191 -5.85 -17.20 16.58
N CYS A 192 -6.75 -17.87 15.88
CA CYS A 192 -8.19 -17.60 15.99
C CYS A 192 -8.79 -18.36 17.19
N LEU A 193 -9.26 -17.64 18.20
CA LEU A 193 -9.90 -18.23 19.39
C LEU A 193 -11.42 -18.44 19.22
N GLU A 194 -12.05 -17.66 18.33
CA GLU A 194 -13.50 -17.75 18.08
C GLU A 194 -13.80 -18.59 16.85
N VAL A 195 -14.70 -19.57 16.99
CA VAL A 195 -15.14 -20.42 15.88
C VAL A 195 -16.47 -19.89 15.35
N PRO A 196 -16.55 -19.45 14.08
CA PRO A 196 -17.79 -18.94 13.53
C PRO A 196 -18.84 -20.05 13.34
N SER A 197 -20.11 -19.72 13.61
CA SER A 197 -21.23 -20.61 13.33
C SER A 197 -21.39 -20.81 11.81
N TYR A 198 -21.99 -21.93 11.39
CA TYR A 198 -22.22 -22.19 9.96
C TYR A 198 -23.09 -21.11 9.31
N LYS A 199 -24.08 -20.59 10.02
CA LYS A 199 -24.89 -19.46 9.57
C LYS A 199 -24.05 -18.20 9.34
N SER A 200 -23.12 -17.89 10.25
CA SER A 200 -22.17 -16.78 10.10
C SER A 200 -21.27 -16.98 8.88
N ILE A 201 -20.75 -18.20 8.70
CA ILE A 201 -19.91 -18.57 7.55
C ILE A 201 -20.68 -18.40 6.23
N LEU A 202 -21.94 -18.83 6.16
CA LEU A 202 -22.80 -18.63 4.99
C LEU A 202 -23.11 -17.16 4.73
N ASN A 203 -22.91 -16.30 5.73
CA ASN A 203 -22.99 -14.85 5.59
C ASN A 203 -21.66 -14.18 5.26
N TRP A 204 -20.56 -14.92 5.17
CA TRP A 204 -19.28 -14.35 4.80
C TRP A 204 -19.32 -13.75 3.39
N PHE A 205 -18.62 -12.64 3.19
CA PHE A 205 -18.61 -11.97 1.89
C PHE A 205 -18.01 -12.90 0.83
N ASN A 206 -18.54 -12.84 -0.39
CA ASN A 206 -18.19 -13.71 -1.51
C ASN A 206 -18.48 -15.21 -1.33
N ILE A 207 -19.12 -15.64 -0.24
CA ILE A 207 -19.71 -16.97 -0.17
C ILE A 207 -20.98 -17.01 -1.01
N THR A 208 -21.06 -18.02 -1.86
CA THR A 208 -22.22 -18.35 -2.68
C THR A 208 -22.64 -19.77 -2.40
N PHE A 209 -23.94 -20.03 -2.30
CA PHE A 209 -24.44 -21.39 -2.27
C PHE A 209 -25.63 -21.59 -3.21
N ALA A 210 -25.81 -22.83 -3.63
CA ALA A 210 -26.94 -23.28 -4.41
C ALA A 210 -27.59 -24.47 -3.70
N LEU A 211 -28.92 -24.46 -3.63
CA LEU A 211 -29.72 -25.57 -3.16
C LEU A 211 -30.73 -25.92 -4.25
N GLY A 212 -30.59 -27.11 -4.81
CA GLY A 212 -31.51 -27.66 -5.81
C GLY A 212 -32.25 -28.89 -5.30
N SER A 213 -33.54 -28.94 -5.55
CA SER A 213 -34.41 -30.10 -5.42
C SER A 213 -35.31 -30.20 -6.67
N ASN A 214 -36.08 -31.28 -6.80
CA ASN A 214 -36.96 -31.51 -7.95
C ASN A 214 -38.03 -30.42 -8.15
N SER A 215 -38.39 -29.71 -7.07
CA SER A 215 -39.47 -28.71 -7.07
C SER A 215 -39.00 -27.30 -6.79
N PHE A 216 -37.72 -27.11 -6.44
CA PHE A 216 -37.20 -25.85 -5.94
C PHE A 216 -35.72 -25.71 -6.28
N TYR A 217 -35.32 -24.53 -6.72
CA TYR A 217 -33.92 -24.19 -6.91
C TYR A 217 -33.69 -22.78 -6.41
N ILE A 218 -32.68 -22.59 -5.58
CA ILE A 218 -32.26 -21.26 -5.14
C ILE A 218 -30.75 -21.14 -5.18
N THR A 219 -30.27 -19.98 -5.61
CA THR A 219 -28.88 -19.56 -5.38
C THR A 219 -28.87 -18.30 -4.55
N ARG A 220 -27.87 -18.18 -3.69
CA ARG A 220 -27.69 -17.02 -2.82
C ARG A 220 -26.23 -16.65 -2.76
N SER A 221 -25.93 -15.35 -2.79
CA SER A 221 -24.58 -14.82 -2.71
C SER A 221 -24.53 -13.47 -1.98
N PHE A 222 -23.51 -13.28 -1.15
CA PHE A 222 -23.12 -11.94 -0.68
C PHE A 222 -22.07 -11.35 -1.62
N LYS A 223 -22.54 -10.70 -2.69
CA LYS A 223 -21.69 -10.06 -3.69
C LYS A 223 -21.51 -8.58 -3.36
N HIS A 224 -20.74 -8.29 -2.33
CA HIS A 224 -20.47 -6.92 -1.91
C HIS A 224 -19.69 -6.18 -3.00
N GLU A 225 -20.02 -4.91 -3.20
CA GLU A 225 -19.32 -4.05 -4.15
C GLU A 225 -18.12 -3.45 -3.42
N LEU A 226 -16.93 -3.89 -3.81
CA LEU A 226 -15.65 -3.41 -3.28
C LEU A 226 -15.09 -2.37 -4.24
N ARG A 227 -14.70 -1.22 -3.70
CA ARG A 227 -13.98 -0.17 -4.42
C ARG A 227 -12.70 0.13 -3.67
N HIS A 228 -11.59 0.02 -4.37
CA HIS A 228 -10.26 0.33 -3.85
C HIS A 228 -9.83 1.70 -4.32
N THR A 229 -9.21 2.47 -3.44
CA THR A 229 -8.61 3.76 -3.79
C THR A 229 -7.36 3.92 -2.93
N LEU A 230 -6.20 4.03 -3.58
CA LEU A 230 -4.96 4.35 -2.87
C LEU A 230 -5.00 5.83 -2.48
N VAL A 231 -5.00 6.11 -1.19
CA VAL A 231 -5.07 7.47 -0.64
C VAL A 231 -3.79 7.80 0.10
N ASN A 232 -3.34 9.05 -0.02
CA ASN A 232 -2.30 9.61 0.83
C ASN A 232 -2.97 10.57 1.82
N LYS A 233 -3.06 10.19 3.10
CA LYS A 233 -3.75 10.98 4.12
C LYS A 233 -3.07 12.32 4.43
N ASN A 234 -1.78 12.46 4.09
CA ASN A 234 -1.08 13.74 4.22
C ASN A 234 -1.46 14.74 3.11
N LEU A 235 -2.05 14.26 2.01
CA LEU A 235 -2.68 15.13 1.03
C LEU A 235 -4.06 15.54 1.56
N LYS A 236 -4.32 16.85 1.64
CA LYS A 236 -5.62 17.41 2.03
C LYS A 236 -6.66 17.21 0.93
N VAL A 237 -6.97 15.96 0.61
CA VAL A 237 -8.03 15.59 -0.34
C VAL A 237 -9.36 15.71 0.40
N LYS A 238 -10.33 16.38 -0.24
CA LYS A 238 -11.68 16.49 0.32
C LYS A 238 -12.27 15.09 0.49
N THR A 239 -12.66 14.76 1.71
CA THR A 239 -13.40 13.54 2.00
C THR A 239 -14.72 13.56 1.23
N LYS A 240 -15.02 12.48 0.50
CA LYS A 240 -16.26 12.38 -0.26
C LYS A 240 -17.45 12.33 0.71
N GLU A 241 -18.55 12.97 0.35
CA GLU A 241 -19.77 12.94 1.16
C GLU A 241 -20.28 11.50 1.36
N ILE A 242 -20.88 11.25 2.53
CA ILE A 242 -21.46 9.95 2.87
C ILE A 242 -22.71 9.73 2.02
N GLU A 243 -22.56 8.94 0.96
CA GLU A 243 -23.68 8.56 0.09
C GLU A 243 -24.49 7.42 0.71
N MET A 244 -25.78 7.67 0.94
CA MET A 244 -26.74 6.64 1.33
C MET A 244 -27.27 5.87 0.12
N VAL A 245 -27.41 4.55 0.26
CA VAL A 245 -28.05 3.69 -0.73
C VAL A 245 -29.44 3.23 -0.31
N ASN A 246 -30.29 2.99 -1.30
CA ASN A 246 -31.64 2.47 -1.08
C ASN A 246 -31.60 0.95 -0.82
N CYS A 247 -32.08 0.52 0.35
CA CYS A 247 -32.13 -0.89 0.75
C CYS A 247 -33.39 -1.64 0.28
N LYS A 248 -34.24 -1.04 -0.57
CA LYS A 248 -35.40 -1.73 -1.17
C LYS A 248 -34.91 -2.80 -2.15
N PHE A 249 -35.70 -3.88 -2.26
CA PHE A 249 -35.45 -4.94 -3.22
C PHE A 249 -35.51 -4.44 -4.66
N GLN A 250 -34.58 -4.93 -5.45
CA GLN A 250 -34.52 -4.79 -6.89
C GLN A 250 -34.78 -6.17 -7.51
N GLU A 251 -35.70 -6.22 -8.47
CA GLU A 251 -36.13 -7.45 -9.13
C GLU A 251 -35.59 -7.49 -10.57
N LYS A 252 -35.06 -8.64 -10.98
CA LYS A 252 -34.69 -8.96 -12.36
C LYS A 252 -35.35 -10.27 -12.77
N CYS A 253 -36.34 -10.20 -13.65
CA CYS A 253 -37.12 -11.36 -14.07
C CYS A 253 -37.03 -11.62 -15.57
N THR A 254 -37.25 -12.88 -15.95
CA THR A 254 -37.40 -13.29 -17.34
C THR A 254 -38.84 -13.08 -17.80
N HIS A 255 -39.07 -13.08 -19.12
CA HIS A 255 -40.42 -13.03 -19.69
C HIS A 255 -41.32 -14.21 -19.26
N SER A 256 -40.72 -15.33 -18.85
CA SER A 256 -41.42 -16.53 -18.36
C SER A 256 -41.83 -16.47 -16.88
N ALA A 257 -41.49 -15.39 -16.17
CA ALA A 257 -41.72 -15.29 -14.73
C ALA A 257 -43.20 -15.12 -14.39
N LYS A 258 -43.72 -15.97 -13.50
CA LYS A 258 -45.10 -15.94 -13.01
C LYS A 258 -45.15 -15.34 -11.60
N LYS A 259 -46.25 -14.64 -11.27
CA LYS A 259 -46.49 -14.18 -9.90
C LYS A 259 -46.70 -15.37 -8.97
N CYS A 260 -46.05 -15.33 -7.82
CA CYS A 260 -46.09 -16.34 -6.78
C CYS A 260 -46.22 -15.63 -5.42
N ASN A 261 -47.01 -16.22 -4.52
CA ASN A 261 -47.09 -15.74 -3.15
C ASN A 261 -45.87 -16.25 -2.36
N LYS A 262 -45.19 -15.39 -1.59
CA LYS A 262 -44.04 -15.84 -0.79
C LYS A 262 -44.38 -16.95 0.21
N LYS A 263 -45.65 -17.05 0.67
CA LYS A 263 -46.13 -18.15 1.52
C LYS A 263 -45.99 -19.51 0.84
N THR A 264 -46.15 -19.57 -0.48
CA THR A 264 -45.98 -20.82 -1.24
C THR A 264 -44.52 -21.28 -1.17
N LEU A 265 -43.55 -20.37 -1.28
CA LEU A 265 -42.13 -20.70 -1.12
C LEU A 265 -41.81 -21.19 0.29
N LEU A 266 -42.33 -20.50 1.31
CA LEU A 266 -42.16 -20.92 2.71
C LEU A 266 -42.77 -22.30 2.96
N GLY A 267 -43.91 -22.62 2.31
CA GLY A 267 -44.50 -23.96 2.34
C GLY A 267 -43.58 -25.04 1.77
N VAL A 268 -42.95 -24.77 0.61
CA VAL A 268 -41.97 -25.69 0.00
C VAL A 268 -40.75 -25.90 0.91
N ILE A 269 -40.25 -24.84 1.54
CA ILE A 269 -39.14 -24.93 2.50
C ILE A 269 -39.49 -25.79 3.70
N ASN A 270 -40.69 -25.60 4.26
CA ASN A 270 -41.17 -26.42 5.38
C ASN A 270 -41.33 -27.89 5.00
N GLU A 271 -41.80 -28.17 3.78
CA GLU A 271 -41.90 -29.54 3.27
C GLU A 271 -40.50 -30.19 3.13
N LEU A 272 -39.53 -29.46 2.57
CA LEU A 272 -38.14 -29.93 2.48
C LEU A 272 -37.55 -30.18 3.87
N ARG A 273 -37.77 -29.27 4.82
CA ARG A 273 -37.34 -29.43 6.21
C ARG A 273 -37.96 -30.66 6.87
N SER A 274 -39.25 -30.93 6.63
CA SER A 274 -39.93 -32.11 7.21
C SER A 274 -39.41 -33.46 6.71
N LYS A 275 -38.71 -33.46 5.56
CA LYS A 275 -38.08 -34.66 4.98
C LYS A 275 -36.64 -34.85 5.48
N GLU A 276 -36.08 -33.85 6.13
CA GLU A 276 -34.75 -33.90 6.70
C GLU A 276 -34.83 -34.50 8.12
N THR A 277 -34.00 -35.50 8.40
CA THR A 277 -34.02 -36.22 9.70
C THR A 277 -33.00 -35.68 10.70
N ASP A 278 -32.08 -34.84 10.24
CA ASP A 278 -30.97 -34.30 11.01
C ASP A 278 -31.00 -32.77 10.95
N ASP A 279 -31.33 -32.14 12.07
CA ASP A 279 -31.41 -30.69 12.20
C ASP A 279 -30.04 -30.01 11.99
N GLU A 280 -28.93 -30.74 12.18
CA GLU A 280 -27.57 -30.26 11.96
C GLU A 280 -27.07 -30.49 10.53
N SER A 281 -27.90 -31.06 9.65
CA SER A 281 -27.51 -31.31 8.27
C SER A 281 -27.27 -30.01 7.49
N VAL A 282 -26.43 -30.10 6.46
CA VAL A 282 -26.15 -28.97 5.56
C VAL A 282 -27.43 -28.39 4.97
N THR A 283 -28.36 -29.26 4.57
CA THR A 283 -29.64 -28.85 3.99
C THR A 283 -30.45 -28.03 5.01
N SER A 284 -30.54 -28.51 6.26
CA SER A 284 -31.27 -27.82 7.34
C SER A 284 -30.73 -26.39 7.56
N ILE A 285 -29.41 -26.26 7.72
CA ILE A 285 -28.75 -24.97 7.94
C ILE A 285 -28.96 -24.01 6.75
N LEU A 286 -28.91 -24.51 5.51
CA LEU A 286 -29.17 -23.69 4.33
C LEU A 286 -30.63 -23.24 4.26
N LEU A 287 -31.58 -24.13 4.57
CA LEU A 287 -33.01 -23.81 4.59
C LEU A 287 -33.31 -22.70 5.60
N ASP A 288 -32.67 -22.70 6.78
CA ASP A 288 -32.81 -21.63 7.77
C ASP A 288 -32.36 -20.27 7.24
N VAL A 289 -31.20 -20.22 6.58
CA VAL A 289 -30.69 -19.00 5.96
C VAL A 289 -31.60 -18.50 4.84
N ILE A 290 -32.09 -19.42 4.00
CA ILE A 290 -33.00 -19.10 2.89
C ILE A 290 -34.35 -18.57 3.43
N GLU A 291 -34.88 -19.19 4.49
CA GLU A 291 -36.14 -18.79 5.10
C GLU A 291 -36.06 -17.33 5.60
N GLU A 292 -34.94 -16.93 6.21
CA GLU A 292 -34.71 -15.55 6.64
C GLU A 292 -34.66 -14.55 5.48
N ASP A 293 -34.05 -14.92 4.35
CA ASP A 293 -34.04 -14.06 3.17
C ASP A 293 -35.44 -13.90 2.54
N ILE A 294 -36.23 -14.99 2.53
CA ILE A 294 -37.59 -14.98 1.96
C ILE A 294 -38.58 -14.25 2.85
N LYS A 295 -38.40 -14.29 4.18
CA LYS A 295 -39.24 -13.51 5.11
C LYS A 295 -39.26 -12.03 4.76
N ASP A 296 -38.11 -11.48 4.35
CA ASP A 296 -37.94 -10.08 3.97
C ASP A 296 -38.58 -9.72 2.61
N LEU A 297 -38.88 -10.70 1.75
CA LEU A 297 -39.45 -10.44 0.43
C LEU A 297 -40.87 -9.84 0.48
N PRO A 298 -41.29 -9.11 -0.57
CA PRO A 298 -42.69 -8.70 -0.74
C PRO A 298 -43.65 -9.91 -0.76
N ALA A 299 -44.92 -9.67 -0.43
CA ALA A 299 -45.93 -10.74 -0.38
C ALA A 299 -46.13 -11.45 -1.74
N GLN A 300 -46.00 -10.69 -2.82
CA GLN A 300 -46.08 -11.16 -4.20
C GLN A 300 -44.72 -10.97 -4.88
N ILE A 301 -44.20 -12.05 -5.43
CA ILE A 301 -42.88 -12.10 -6.10
C ILE A 301 -43.05 -12.76 -7.46
N LYS A 302 -42.07 -12.62 -8.37
CA LYS A 302 -42.07 -13.34 -9.64
C LYS A 302 -41.04 -14.46 -9.67
N VAL A 303 -41.44 -15.60 -10.20
CA VAL A 303 -40.62 -16.81 -10.24
C VAL A 303 -40.71 -17.46 -11.63
N PRO A 304 -39.59 -17.84 -12.28
CA PRO A 304 -38.22 -17.61 -11.85
C PRO A 304 -37.83 -16.12 -11.83
N GLY A 305 -36.97 -15.72 -10.89
CA GLY A 305 -36.60 -14.31 -10.70
C GLY A 305 -35.36 -14.13 -9.84
N GLY A 306 -34.55 -13.13 -10.19
CA GLY A 306 -33.40 -12.66 -9.41
C GLY A 306 -33.79 -11.47 -8.54
N TYR A 307 -33.31 -11.46 -7.31
CA TYR A 307 -33.56 -10.43 -6.31
C TYR A 307 -32.24 -9.96 -5.73
N GLN A 308 -32.13 -8.66 -5.53
CA GLN A 308 -31.01 -8.08 -4.80
C GLN A 308 -31.44 -6.93 -3.91
N LYS A 309 -30.74 -6.73 -2.79
CA LYS A 309 -30.90 -5.56 -1.92
C LYS A 309 -29.58 -5.21 -1.24
N TYR A 310 -29.33 -3.90 -1.09
CA TYR A 310 -28.36 -3.46 -0.11
C TYR A 310 -28.89 -3.75 1.29
N LEU A 311 -28.03 -4.27 2.15
CA LEU A 311 -28.39 -4.72 3.51
C LEU A 311 -28.33 -3.56 4.51
N TYR A 312 -27.52 -2.57 4.20
CA TYR A 312 -27.27 -1.42 5.05
C TYR A 312 -27.12 -0.16 4.19
N PRO A 313 -27.73 0.98 4.59
CA PRO A 313 -27.73 2.19 3.76
C PRO A 313 -26.37 2.89 3.69
N TYR A 314 -25.46 2.64 4.63
CA TYR A 314 -24.13 3.25 4.65
C TYR A 314 -23.07 2.23 4.24
N ALA A 315 -21.99 2.71 3.62
CA ALA A 315 -20.86 1.87 3.30
C ALA A 315 -20.04 1.56 4.57
N TYR A 316 -19.25 0.50 4.48
CA TYR A 316 -18.14 0.26 5.39
C TYR A 316 -16.83 0.61 4.68
N VAL A 317 -15.84 1.03 5.43
CA VAL A 317 -14.51 1.37 4.92
C VAL A 317 -13.45 0.72 5.79
N ARG A 318 -12.37 0.24 5.17
CA ARG A 318 -11.15 -0.13 5.90
C ARG A 318 -9.93 0.35 5.15
N TYR A 319 -8.82 0.42 5.86
CA TYR A 319 -7.55 0.93 5.34
C TYR A 319 -6.53 -0.20 5.40
N LEU A 320 -6.02 -0.60 4.24
CA LEU A 320 -5.10 -1.72 4.07
C LEU A 320 -3.69 -1.15 3.82
N TYR A 321 -2.73 -1.52 4.66
CA TYR A 321 -1.34 -1.09 4.57
C TYR A 321 -0.42 -1.99 5.41
N THR A 322 0.88 -1.91 5.15
CA THR A 322 1.95 -2.52 5.96
C THR A 322 2.86 -1.43 6.49
N GLU A 323 3.21 -1.47 7.77
CA GLU A 323 4.17 -0.55 8.38
C GLU A 323 5.61 -0.91 7.97
N VAL A 324 6.47 0.09 7.84
CA VAL A 324 7.90 -0.11 7.59
C VAL A 324 8.62 -0.12 8.96
N PRO A 325 9.28 -1.22 9.36
CA PRO A 325 9.78 -1.42 10.73
C PRO A 325 10.76 -0.37 11.26
N GLU A 326 11.45 0.37 10.38
CA GLU A 326 12.53 1.30 10.76
C GLU A 326 12.24 2.76 10.36
N ALA A 327 11.00 3.04 9.95
CA ALA A 327 10.66 4.34 9.37
C ALA A 327 10.29 5.44 10.39
N THR A 328 10.98 5.57 11.52
CA THR A 328 10.55 6.52 12.58
C THR A 328 11.28 7.86 12.70
N ASN A 329 12.40 8.14 12.01
CA ASN A 329 13.18 9.38 12.25
C ASN A 329 13.55 10.26 11.04
N ASP A 330 13.11 9.97 9.80
CA ASP A 330 13.45 10.83 8.65
C ASP A 330 12.33 11.85 8.35
N LEU A 331 12.67 13.15 8.41
CA LEU A 331 11.75 14.28 8.20
C LEU A 331 11.10 14.28 6.80
N THR A 332 11.67 13.52 5.86
CA THR A 332 11.16 13.37 4.48
C THR A 332 9.89 12.51 4.39
N TRP A 333 9.60 11.68 5.39
CA TRP A 333 8.43 10.78 5.40
C TRP A 333 7.10 11.45 5.68
N ASN A 334 7.12 12.70 6.18
CA ASN A 334 5.92 13.52 6.40
C ASN A 334 5.09 13.76 5.12
N ARG A 335 5.59 13.41 3.93
CA ARG A 335 4.86 13.53 2.66
C ARG A 335 4.00 12.31 2.32
N TYR A 336 4.23 11.16 2.95
CA TYR A 336 3.55 9.91 2.62
C TYR A 336 2.84 9.36 3.83
N ASP A 337 1.52 9.18 3.73
CA ASP A 337 0.75 8.34 4.63
C ASP A 337 -0.21 7.55 3.76
N LEU A 338 0.31 6.49 3.12
CA LEU A 338 -0.38 5.73 2.10
C LEU A 338 -1.26 4.64 2.71
N HIS A 339 -2.53 4.65 2.33
CA HIS A 339 -3.50 3.63 2.72
C HIS A 339 -4.25 3.20 1.48
N LEU A 340 -4.40 1.89 1.27
CA LEU A 340 -5.38 1.41 0.32
C LEU A 340 -6.74 1.43 1.00
N GLU A 341 -7.53 2.46 0.71
CA GLU A 341 -8.92 2.55 1.16
C GLU A 341 -9.76 1.52 0.41
N GLU A 342 -10.40 0.61 1.15
CA GLU A 342 -11.38 -0.32 0.60
C GLU A 342 -12.77 0.05 1.13
N LEU A 343 -13.58 0.59 0.23
CA LEU A 343 -14.99 0.88 0.47
C LEU A 343 -15.84 -0.33 0.07
N MET A 344 -16.74 -0.77 0.95
CA MET A 344 -17.62 -1.90 0.74
C MET A 344 -19.08 -1.52 0.98
N ARG A 345 -19.95 -1.86 0.02
CA ARG A 345 -21.41 -1.82 0.20
C ARG A 345 -21.99 -3.23 0.34
N PRO A 346 -22.63 -3.56 1.48
CA PRO A 346 -23.11 -4.91 1.73
C PRO A 346 -24.36 -5.18 0.86
N LEU A 347 -24.21 -6.10 -0.07
CA LEU A 347 -25.23 -6.48 -1.05
C LEU A 347 -25.50 -7.98 -0.98
N CYS A 348 -26.78 -8.35 -0.82
CA CYS A 348 -27.25 -9.72 -0.96
C CYS A 348 -27.94 -9.88 -2.32
N ARG A 349 -27.61 -10.97 -3.02
CA ARG A 349 -28.27 -11.37 -4.27
C ARG A 349 -28.69 -12.82 -4.18
N PHE A 350 -29.91 -13.11 -4.58
CA PHE A 350 -30.38 -14.48 -4.72
C PHE A 350 -31.28 -14.65 -5.93
N PHE A 351 -31.33 -15.86 -6.47
CA PHE A 351 -32.18 -16.22 -7.59
C PHE A 351 -33.07 -17.38 -7.18
N ILE A 352 -34.37 -17.25 -7.45
CA ILE A 352 -35.37 -18.27 -7.21
C ILE A 352 -35.74 -18.87 -8.56
N GLY A 353 -35.48 -20.17 -8.72
CA GLY A 353 -35.80 -20.94 -9.91
C GLY A 353 -37.28 -21.28 -10.03
N LYS A 354 -37.66 -21.88 -11.16
CA LYS A 354 -39.05 -22.26 -11.43
C LYS A 354 -39.55 -23.26 -10.37
N LEU A 355 -40.77 -23.05 -9.89
CA LEU A 355 -41.44 -23.98 -8.99
C LEU A 355 -42.28 -24.96 -9.80
N ASN A 356 -42.12 -26.26 -9.54
CA ASN A 356 -42.99 -27.30 -10.11
C ASN A 356 -44.07 -27.62 -9.07
N LEU A 357 -45.18 -26.88 -9.09
CA LEU A 357 -46.28 -27.03 -8.13
C LEU A 357 -47.44 -27.89 -8.66
N ASP A 358 -47.44 -28.21 -9.96
CA ASP A 358 -48.59 -28.82 -10.67
C ASP A 358 -48.65 -30.36 -10.52
N ASP A 359 -47.80 -30.95 -9.69
CA ASP A 359 -47.60 -32.39 -9.63
C ASP A 359 -47.90 -32.95 -8.22
N GLN A 360 -49.10 -32.66 -7.70
CA GLN A 360 -49.59 -33.27 -6.46
C GLN A 360 -49.80 -34.80 -6.58
N ASN A 361 -49.58 -35.40 -7.76
CA ASN A 361 -49.77 -36.83 -8.03
C ASN A 361 -48.55 -37.57 -8.62
N THR A 362 -47.42 -36.92 -8.89
CA THR A 362 -46.18 -37.69 -9.07
C THR A 362 -45.57 -37.96 -7.71
N LYS A 363 -45.75 -39.20 -7.27
CA LYS A 363 -44.87 -39.82 -6.28
C LYS A 363 -43.44 -39.40 -6.60
N CYS A 364 -42.82 -38.63 -5.71
CA CYS A 364 -41.38 -38.40 -5.75
C CYS A 364 -40.74 -39.78 -5.93
N ASN A 365 -40.13 -40.03 -7.08
CA ASN A 365 -39.45 -41.29 -7.32
C ASN A 365 -38.33 -41.38 -6.27
N PRO A 366 -38.36 -42.35 -5.34
CA PRO A 366 -37.40 -42.41 -4.23
C PRO A 366 -35.95 -42.68 -4.68
N LYS A 367 -35.71 -42.80 -6.00
CA LYS A 367 -34.41 -43.04 -6.62
C LYS A 367 -33.69 -41.77 -7.13
N GLN A 368 -34.25 -40.57 -6.90
CA GLN A 368 -33.62 -39.28 -7.29
C GLN A 368 -33.69 -38.22 -6.16
N ASN A 369 -33.55 -38.63 -4.90
CA ASN A 369 -33.39 -37.71 -3.77
C ASN A 369 -31.91 -37.40 -3.55
N SER A 370 -31.31 -36.60 -4.43
CA SER A 370 -30.08 -35.89 -4.08
C SER A 370 -30.38 -34.40 -4.15
N ASN A 371 -30.64 -33.78 -2.98
CA ASN A 371 -30.56 -32.34 -2.88
C ASN A 371 -29.15 -31.95 -3.33
N GLN A 372 -29.03 -31.29 -4.48
CA GLN A 372 -27.73 -30.90 -4.97
C GLN A 372 -27.35 -29.61 -4.25
N VAL A 373 -26.43 -29.74 -3.30
CA VAL A 373 -25.87 -28.62 -2.54
C VAL A 373 -24.49 -28.29 -3.08
N LEU A 374 -24.26 -27.02 -3.35
CA LEU A 374 -22.94 -26.49 -3.70
C LEU A 374 -22.69 -25.24 -2.88
N ILE A 375 -21.53 -25.16 -2.24
CA ILE A 375 -21.04 -23.92 -1.61
C ILE A 375 -19.72 -23.54 -2.27
N GLU A 376 -19.52 -22.25 -2.52
CA GLU A 376 -18.36 -21.69 -3.18
C GLU A 376 -17.89 -20.45 -2.43
N CYS A 377 -16.58 -20.36 -2.15
CA CYS A 377 -15.92 -19.11 -1.81
C CYS A 377 -15.35 -18.47 -3.07
N ARG A 378 -15.99 -17.40 -3.56
CA ARG A 378 -15.59 -16.71 -4.78
C ARG A 378 -14.38 -15.79 -4.61
N ALA A 379 -14.03 -15.44 -3.37
CA ALA A 379 -12.80 -14.67 -3.11
C ALA A 379 -11.54 -15.49 -3.41
N CYS A 380 -11.62 -16.82 -3.23
CA CYS A 380 -10.51 -17.75 -3.40
C CYS A 380 -10.79 -18.85 -4.44
N SER A 381 -11.90 -18.74 -5.17
CA SER A 381 -12.37 -19.73 -6.16
C SER A 381 -12.41 -21.18 -5.63
N SER A 382 -12.70 -21.35 -4.34
CA SER A 382 -12.75 -22.66 -3.67
C SER A 382 -14.18 -23.18 -3.62
N SER A 383 -14.40 -24.46 -3.91
CA SER A 383 -15.73 -25.09 -3.95
C SER A 383 -15.83 -26.30 -3.03
N PHE A 384 -17.02 -26.49 -2.45
CA PHE A 384 -17.32 -27.51 -1.45
C PHE A 384 -18.60 -28.25 -1.86
N SER A 385 -18.52 -29.58 -2.00
CA SER A 385 -19.62 -30.40 -2.52
C SER A 385 -19.60 -31.86 -2.04
N LYS A 386 -18.99 -32.14 -0.88
CA LYS A 386 -18.81 -33.49 -0.32
C LYS A 386 -19.49 -33.62 1.05
N ALA A 387 -19.52 -34.82 1.62
CA ALA A 387 -20.11 -35.09 2.93
C ALA A 387 -19.51 -34.22 4.06
N THR A 388 -18.23 -33.84 3.97
CA THR A 388 -17.50 -32.99 4.92
C THR A 388 -17.55 -31.50 4.57
N MET A 389 -18.47 -31.08 3.70
CA MET A 389 -18.41 -29.73 3.11
C MET A 389 -18.48 -28.59 4.13
N LEU A 390 -19.21 -28.77 5.24
CA LEU A 390 -19.34 -27.74 6.25
C LEU A 390 -18.06 -27.59 7.07
N GLU A 391 -17.44 -28.70 7.44
CA GLU A 391 -16.15 -28.74 8.14
C GLU A 391 -15.04 -28.17 7.25
N ASP A 392 -14.99 -28.57 5.98
CA ASP A 392 -14.03 -28.07 4.99
C ASP A 392 -14.21 -26.55 4.79
N LEU A 393 -15.46 -26.09 4.67
CA LEU A 393 -15.78 -24.66 4.54
C LEU A 393 -15.39 -23.89 5.81
N ARG A 394 -15.69 -24.41 7.00
CA ARG A 394 -15.30 -23.77 8.27
C ARG A 394 -13.79 -23.67 8.38
N GLN A 395 -13.07 -24.75 8.09
CA GLN A 395 -11.60 -24.77 8.14
C GLN A 395 -11.02 -23.78 7.13
N HIS A 396 -11.61 -23.67 5.94
CA HIS A 396 -11.24 -22.66 4.95
C HIS A 396 -11.41 -21.24 5.49
N ILE A 397 -12.57 -20.90 6.07
CA ILE A 397 -12.78 -19.56 6.68
C ILE A 397 -11.76 -19.28 7.79
N LEU A 398 -11.54 -20.25 8.70
CA LEU A 398 -10.61 -20.13 9.82
C LEU A 398 -9.17 -19.86 9.38
N THR A 399 -8.72 -20.52 8.31
CA THR A 399 -7.33 -20.44 7.86
C THR A 399 -7.07 -19.30 6.89
N VAL A 400 -8.07 -18.92 6.08
CA VAL A 400 -7.88 -17.97 4.97
C VAL A 400 -8.48 -16.60 5.25
N HIS A 401 -9.63 -16.53 5.92
CA HIS A 401 -10.43 -15.30 5.99
C HIS A 401 -10.55 -14.69 7.39
N MET A 402 -10.24 -15.41 8.47
CA MET A 402 -10.33 -14.86 9.83
C MET A 402 -9.33 -13.74 10.12
N SER A 403 -8.26 -13.60 9.32
CA SER A 403 -7.28 -12.52 9.43
C SER A 403 -7.65 -11.27 8.63
N GLU A 404 -8.86 -11.22 8.06
CA GLU A 404 -9.35 -10.05 7.34
C GLU A 404 -9.46 -8.83 8.28
N PRO A 405 -8.87 -7.68 7.91
CA PRO A 405 -8.96 -6.47 8.73
C PRO A 405 -10.39 -5.99 8.94
N ASP A 406 -10.62 -5.39 10.10
CA ASP A 406 -11.92 -4.87 10.52
C ASP A 406 -12.41 -3.74 9.61
N PHE A 407 -13.73 -3.59 9.58
CA PHE A 407 -14.42 -2.55 8.86
C PHE A 407 -14.87 -1.43 9.79
N LYS A 408 -14.79 -0.19 9.32
CA LYS A 408 -15.32 0.99 9.98
C LYS A 408 -16.61 1.44 9.29
N CYS A 409 -17.67 1.68 10.06
CA CYS A 409 -18.89 2.27 9.50
C CYS A 409 -18.62 3.71 9.03
N THR A 410 -19.01 4.05 7.81
CA THR A 410 -18.83 5.42 7.28
C THR A 410 -19.69 6.47 7.98
N LYS A 411 -20.79 6.07 8.64
CA LYS A 411 -21.65 6.99 9.41
C LYS A 411 -21.20 7.17 10.86
N CYS A 412 -21.26 6.12 11.68
CA CYS A 412 -21.00 6.22 13.12
C CYS A 412 -19.53 5.99 13.49
N HIS A 413 -18.68 5.62 12.51
CA HIS A 413 -17.26 5.36 12.72
C HIS A 413 -16.94 4.20 13.67
N MET A 414 -17.94 3.39 14.05
CA MET A 414 -17.75 2.16 14.81
C MET A 414 -16.93 1.14 14.00
N VAL A 415 -15.94 0.54 14.66
CA VAL A 415 -15.14 -0.56 14.11
C VAL A 415 -15.86 -1.87 14.40
N LEU A 416 -16.01 -2.68 13.37
CA LEU A 416 -16.77 -3.92 13.36
C LEU A 416 -15.94 -5.00 12.68
N SER A 417 -15.68 -6.10 13.38
CA SER A 417 -14.99 -7.24 12.80
C SER A 417 -15.85 -7.91 11.73
N VAL A 418 -15.21 -8.57 10.77
CA VAL A 418 -15.92 -9.35 9.74
C VAL A 418 -16.82 -10.41 10.38
N LEU A 419 -16.36 -11.03 11.48
CA LEU A 419 -17.17 -11.98 12.23
C LEU A 419 -18.45 -11.34 12.79
N SER A 420 -18.34 -10.18 13.46
CA SER A 420 -19.51 -9.48 14.00
C SER A 420 -20.51 -9.06 12.91
N LEU A 421 -20.00 -8.64 11.75
CA LEU A 421 -20.82 -8.28 10.60
C LEU A 421 -21.55 -9.51 10.04
N THR A 422 -20.86 -10.63 9.86
CA THR A 422 -21.46 -11.85 9.31
C THR A 422 -22.49 -12.50 10.24
N GLN A 423 -22.28 -12.43 11.56
CA GLN A 423 -23.26 -12.83 12.56
C GLN A 423 -24.55 -12.00 12.45
N ASN A 424 -24.43 -10.71 12.15
CA ASN A 424 -25.54 -9.78 11.98
C ASN A 424 -25.98 -9.59 10.51
N ARG A 425 -25.62 -10.50 9.59
CA ARG A 425 -25.96 -10.43 8.15
C ARG A 425 -25.59 -9.09 7.49
N TRP A 426 -24.46 -8.52 7.90
CA TRP A 426 -23.91 -7.22 7.48
C TRP A 426 -24.79 -6.01 7.79
N MET A 427 -25.80 -6.19 8.65
CA MET A 427 -26.61 -5.12 9.19
C MET A 427 -25.95 -4.59 10.45
N HIS A 428 -25.98 -3.27 10.60
CA HIS A 428 -25.50 -2.56 11.77
C HIS A 428 -26.54 -1.51 12.14
N THR A 429 -26.61 -1.12 13.41
CA THR A 429 -27.42 0.01 13.85
C THR A 429 -26.48 1.07 14.38
N CYS A 430 -26.39 2.20 13.69
CA CYS A 430 -25.71 3.36 14.25
C CYS A 430 -26.54 3.88 15.43
N GLN A 431 -25.96 3.86 16.63
CA GLN A 431 -26.48 4.66 17.72
C GLN A 431 -26.34 6.13 17.33
N GLU A 432 -27.39 6.93 17.58
CA GLU A 432 -27.43 8.36 17.28
C GLU A 432 -26.50 9.17 18.18
#